data_AF-A0A8S1H9Z1-F1
#
_entry.id   AF-A0A8S1H9Z1-F1
#
_cell.length_a   1.000
_cell.length_b   1.000
_cell.length_c   1.000
_cell.angle_alpha   90.00
_cell.angle_beta   90.00
_cell.angle_gamma   90.00
#
_symmetry.space_group_name_H-M   'P 1'
#
loop_
_entity.id
_entity.type
_entity.pdbx_description
1 polymer ?
#
loop_
_entity_poly.entity_id
_entity_poly.type
_entity_poly.pdbx_seq_one_letter_code
_entity_poly.pdbx_strand_id
1 'polypeptide(L)'
;MASSDRRRSKYDRSYSVQEEGLKVGLAGPAGLSRKSRPCSRSKSTRRGQLGTVSSLTYSQKQALTLSWRLMRTQAASCFRKVLLELEIASPKVKQIFYKAALVDAFNKDEDNSATMEAHIRLVIKFFDDILSTLDDDDECLKKMRAIGSSHAVLARSCNFSGDIFERLGEITMERICSHENVQKTREAARAWRILIAIIIDELRSGFDGEARQHRKCSSSDQIDNSPCEEEDDLHLKVRQLRVDFDSSFQT
;
A
#
# COMPACT_ATOMS: atom_id res chain seq x y z
N MET A 1 -16.43 -38.86 -38.66
CA MET A 1 -17.59 -38.59 -39.53
C MET A 1 -18.78 -38.22 -38.65
N ALA A 2 -19.48 -37.13 -39.01
CA ALA A 2 -20.77 -36.59 -38.51
C ALA A 2 -20.84 -36.28 -36.99
N SER A 3 -20.77 -35.03 -36.50
CA SER A 3 -21.56 -33.80 -36.78
C SER A 3 -23.03 -33.90 -36.36
N SER A 4 -23.43 -33.13 -35.34
CA SER A 4 -24.75 -32.48 -35.27
C SER A 4 -24.71 -31.27 -34.34
N ASP A 5 -25.34 -30.23 -34.83
CA ASP A 5 -25.15 -28.81 -34.58
C ASP A 5 -26.31 -28.23 -33.76
N ARG A 6 -26.06 -27.09 -33.11
CA ARG A 6 -26.97 -25.98 -32.74
C ARG A 6 -28.44 -26.26 -32.33
N ARG A 7 -28.85 -25.60 -31.23
CA ARG A 7 -29.65 -24.36 -31.33
C ARG A 7 -29.69 -23.55 -30.03
N ARG A 8 -29.44 -22.25 -30.24
CA ARG A 8 -29.48 -21.11 -29.32
C ARG A 8 -30.89 -20.52 -29.39
N SER A 9 -31.51 -20.19 -28.25
CA SER A 9 -32.70 -19.34 -28.23
C SER A 9 -32.43 -18.09 -27.38
N LYS A 10 -32.54 -16.94 -28.04
CA LYS A 10 -32.53 -15.59 -27.48
C LYS A 10 -33.98 -15.25 -27.11
N TYR A 11 -34.19 -14.64 -25.95
CA TYR A 11 -35.41 -13.87 -25.70
C TYR A 11 -35.06 -12.38 -25.64
N ASP A 12 -35.62 -11.68 -26.63
CA ASP A 12 -35.74 -10.22 -26.75
C ASP A 12 -36.85 -9.74 -25.81
N ARG A 13 -36.68 -8.58 -25.17
CA ARG A 13 -37.81 -7.82 -24.61
C ARG A 13 -37.59 -6.33 -24.82
N SER A 14 -38.34 -5.80 -25.78
CA SER A 14 -38.36 -4.42 -26.23
C SER A 14 -39.22 -3.52 -25.35
N TYR A 15 -38.72 -2.29 -25.19
CA TYR A 15 -39.34 -0.97 -25.01
C TYR A 15 -40.86 -0.80 -24.88
N SER A 16 -41.25 0.11 -23.98
CA SER A 16 -42.31 1.11 -24.22
C SER A 16 -41.94 2.45 -23.58
N VAL A 17 -41.87 3.48 -24.43
CA VAL A 17 -41.75 4.91 -24.12
C VAL A 17 -43.13 5.52 -24.36
N GLN A 18 -43.59 6.41 -23.48
CA GLN A 18 -44.71 7.30 -23.75
C GLN A 18 -44.23 8.76 -23.65
N GLU A 19 -44.43 9.48 -24.74
CA GLU A 19 -44.36 10.94 -24.86
C GLU A 19 -45.57 11.62 -24.20
N GLU A 20 -45.43 12.91 -23.89
CA GLU A 20 -46.30 14.01 -24.37
C GLU A 20 -45.92 15.35 -23.72
N GLY A 21 -45.94 16.45 -24.50
CA GLY A 21 -46.08 17.80 -23.96
C GLY A 21 -45.05 18.87 -24.36
N LEU A 22 -45.08 19.32 -25.62
CA LEU A 22 -44.39 20.52 -26.13
C LEU A 22 -45.18 21.81 -25.82
N LYS A 23 -44.53 22.93 -25.47
CA LYS A 23 -44.99 24.31 -25.82
C LYS A 23 -43.85 25.33 -25.79
N VAL A 24 -43.87 26.20 -26.81
CA VAL A 24 -42.84 27.15 -27.27
C VAL A 24 -43.18 28.58 -26.85
N GLY A 25 -42.19 29.46 -26.64
CA GLY A 25 -42.41 30.92 -26.56
C GLY A 25 -41.19 31.81 -26.23
N LEU A 26 -40.40 32.14 -27.26
CA LEU A 26 -39.74 33.43 -27.65
C LEU A 26 -39.07 34.42 -26.65
N ALA A 27 -37.79 34.76 -26.96
CA ALA A 27 -36.98 36.02 -26.90
C ALA A 27 -37.20 37.07 -25.78
N GLY A 28 -36.24 37.73 -25.10
CA GLY A 28 -34.76 37.98 -25.08
C GLY A 28 -34.51 39.08 -23.99
N PRO A 29 -33.41 39.87 -23.91
CA PRO A 29 -31.97 39.66 -24.08
C PRO A 29 -31.12 40.05 -22.83
N ALA A 30 -29.78 40.00 -22.98
CA ALA A 30 -28.74 40.76 -22.24
C ALA A 30 -28.32 40.34 -20.80
N GLY A 31 -27.26 39.54 -20.75
CA GLY A 31 -25.98 39.93 -20.12
C GLY A 31 -25.92 40.21 -18.62
N LEU A 32 -25.53 39.21 -17.83
CA LEU A 32 -24.75 39.43 -16.59
C LEU A 32 -23.72 38.29 -16.38
N SER A 33 -22.47 38.70 -16.18
CA SER A 33 -21.28 37.89 -15.96
C SER A 33 -21.47 36.75 -14.96
N ARG A 34 -21.36 35.51 -15.45
CA ARG A 34 -21.27 34.32 -14.61
C ARG A 34 -19.84 34.20 -14.07
N LYS A 35 -19.55 34.89 -12.96
CA LYS A 35 -18.33 34.65 -12.16
C LYS A 35 -18.32 33.16 -11.76
N SER A 36 -17.37 32.43 -12.32
CA SER A 36 -17.01 31.08 -11.90
C SER A 36 -16.59 31.13 -10.43
N ARG A 37 -17.44 30.62 -9.54
CA ARG A 37 -17.02 30.28 -8.18
C ARG A 37 -16.04 29.10 -8.30
N PRO A 38 -14.83 29.16 -7.73
CA PRO A 38 -14.07 27.95 -7.49
C PRO A 38 -14.91 27.14 -6.50
N CYS A 39 -15.39 25.97 -6.94
CA CYS A 39 -15.85 24.94 -6.05
C CYS A 39 -14.62 24.53 -5.23
N SER A 40 -14.42 25.16 -4.07
CA SER A 40 -13.56 24.65 -3.03
C SER A 40 -14.07 23.26 -2.73
N ARG A 41 -13.41 22.26 -3.33
CA ARG A 41 -13.51 20.85 -2.95
C ARG A 41 -13.21 20.82 -1.46
N SER A 42 -14.27 20.81 -0.65
CA SER A 42 -14.19 20.38 0.73
C SER A 42 -13.62 18.98 0.69
N LYS A 43 -12.31 18.86 0.94
CA LYS A 43 -11.72 17.60 1.38
C LYS A 43 -12.49 17.26 2.64
N SER A 44 -13.47 16.39 2.51
CA SER A 44 -14.17 15.81 3.64
C SER A 44 -13.13 14.97 4.37
N THR A 45 -12.47 15.59 5.35
CA THR A 45 -11.62 14.92 6.34
C THR A 45 -12.47 14.12 7.33
N ARG A 46 -13.71 13.74 6.97
CA ARG A 46 -14.46 12.71 7.71
C ARG A 46 -14.01 11.33 7.24
N ARG A 47 -12.72 11.01 7.37
CA ARG A 47 -12.38 9.64 7.76
C ARG A 47 -12.69 9.58 9.24
N GLY A 48 -13.95 9.27 9.55
CA GLY A 48 -14.29 8.82 10.89
C GLY A 48 -13.34 7.69 11.20
N GLN A 49 -12.71 7.77 12.37
CA GLN A 49 -11.81 6.77 12.92
C GLN A 49 -12.34 5.38 12.53
N LEU A 50 -11.71 4.74 11.55
CA LEU A 50 -12.10 3.40 11.16
C LEU A 50 -11.85 2.53 12.40
N GLY A 51 -12.83 1.69 12.72
CA GLY A 51 -12.90 1.03 14.03
C GLY A 51 -11.62 0.28 14.40
N THR A 52 -11.33 0.08 15.68
CA THR A 52 -10.20 -0.76 16.11
C THR A 52 -10.49 -2.24 15.88
N VAL A 53 -9.53 -3.15 16.08
CA VAL A 53 -9.80 -4.60 16.01
C VAL A 53 -10.82 -4.99 17.06
N SER A 54 -10.89 -4.27 18.20
CA SER A 54 -11.97 -4.42 19.20
C SER A 54 -13.38 -4.15 18.66
N SER A 55 -13.54 -3.43 17.54
CA SER A 55 -14.84 -3.18 16.91
C SER A 55 -15.40 -4.42 16.18
N LEU A 56 -14.56 -5.43 15.92
CA LEU A 56 -15.00 -6.69 15.34
C LEU A 56 -15.72 -7.53 16.39
N THR A 57 -16.95 -7.93 16.07
CA THR A 57 -17.71 -8.85 16.92
C THR A 57 -17.06 -10.24 16.96
N TYR A 58 -17.40 -11.03 17.98
CA TYR A 58 -16.94 -12.43 18.06
C TYR A 58 -17.30 -13.25 16.80
N SER A 59 -18.51 -13.07 16.25
CA SER A 59 -18.94 -13.71 15.00
C SER A 59 -18.07 -13.29 13.80
N GLN A 60 -17.68 -12.02 13.73
CA GLN A 60 -16.82 -11.50 12.67
C GLN A 60 -15.42 -12.06 12.76
N LYS A 61 -14.84 -12.12 13.98
CA LYS A 61 -13.54 -12.75 14.22
C LYS A 61 -13.55 -14.22 13.83
N GLN A 62 -14.57 -14.98 14.22
CA GLN A 62 -14.72 -16.37 13.79
C GLN A 62 -14.85 -16.51 12.26
N ALA A 63 -15.65 -15.66 11.63
CA ALA A 63 -15.83 -15.67 10.18
C ALA A 63 -14.52 -15.38 9.44
N LEU A 64 -13.69 -14.45 9.93
CA LEU A 64 -12.35 -14.17 9.42
C LEU A 64 -11.46 -15.40 9.53
N THR A 65 -11.33 -15.97 10.72
CA THR A 65 -10.45 -17.13 10.97
C THR A 65 -10.85 -18.34 10.12
N LEU A 66 -12.14 -18.64 10.04
CA LEU A 66 -12.65 -19.77 9.25
C LEU A 66 -12.43 -19.57 7.75
N SER A 67 -12.78 -18.40 7.22
CA SER A 67 -12.63 -18.12 5.78
C SER A 67 -11.17 -17.99 5.36
N TRP A 68 -10.30 -17.45 6.21
CA TRP A 68 -8.85 -17.44 6.00
C TRP A 68 -8.29 -18.86 5.91
N ARG A 69 -8.62 -19.72 6.88
CA ARG A 69 -8.17 -21.12 6.89
C ARG A 69 -8.51 -21.86 5.60
N LEU A 70 -9.71 -21.61 5.05
CA LEU A 70 -10.15 -22.22 3.78
C LEU A 70 -9.44 -21.61 2.56
N MET A 71 -9.15 -20.31 2.57
CA MET A 71 -8.44 -19.62 1.49
C MET A 71 -6.92 -19.82 1.55
N ARG A 72 -6.36 -20.27 2.68
CA ARG A 72 -4.93 -20.25 2.98
C ARG A 72 -4.04 -20.94 1.95
N THR A 73 -4.51 -22.03 1.33
CA THR A 73 -3.78 -22.76 0.28
C THR A 73 -3.69 -21.98 -1.04
N GLN A 74 -4.61 -21.05 -1.27
CA GLN A 74 -4.66 -20.17 -2.45
C GLN A 74 -4.10 -18.77 -2.15
N ALA A 75 -3.66 -18.51 -0.91
CA ALA A 75 -3.21 -17.18 -0.51
C ALA A 75 -2.01 -16.68 -1.33
N ALA A 76 -1.06 -17.56 -1.66
CA ALA A 76 0.11 -17.19 -2.48
C ALA A 76 -0.27 -16.73 -3.89
N SER A 77 -1.19 -17.44 -4.56
CA SER A 77 -1.65 -17.03 -5.89
C SER A 77 -2.52 -15.76 -5.82
N CYS A 78 -3.28 -15.59 -4.74
CA CYS A 78 -4.06 -14.37 -4.48
C CYS A 78 -3.13 -13.14 -4.31
N PHE A 79 -2.18 -13.19 -3.38
CA PHE A 79 -1.30 -12.05 -3.10
C PHE A 79 -0.30 -11.77 -4.23
N ARG A 80 0.09 -12.78 -5.00
CA ARG A 80 0.81 -12.54 -6.26
C ARG A 80 0.02 -11.63 -7.20
N LYS A 81 -1.28 -11.90 -7.40
CA LYS A 81 -2.14 -11.04 -8.25
C LYS A 81 -2.25 -9.64 -7.67
N VAL A 82 -2.47 -9.53 -6.35
CA VAL A 82 -2.53 -8.24 -5.64
C VAL A 82 -1.27 -7.40 -5.91
N LEU A 83 -0.08 -7.98 -5.71
CA LEU A 83 1.17 -7.23 -5.85
C LEU A 83 1.49 -6.92 -7.32
N LEU A 84 1.20 -7.82 -8.26
CA LEU A 84 1.36 -7.53 -9.70
C LEU A 84 0.42 -6.41 -10.16
N GLU A 85 -0.82 -6.38 -9.68
CA GLU A 85 -1.75 -5.28 -9.97
C GLU A 85 -1.31 -3.97 -9.34
N LEU A 86 -0.69 -4.03 -8.17
CA LEU A 86 -0.10 -2.86 -7.53
C LEU A 86 1.09 -2.31 -8.34
N GLU A 87 1.94 -3.18 -8.89
CA GLU A 87 3.02 -2.77 -9.80
C GLU A 87 2.50 -2.09 -11.06
N ILE A 88 1.41 -2.63 -11.64
CA ILE A 88 0.76 -2.04 -12.81
C ILE A 88 0.16 -0.67 -12.46
N ALA A 89 -0.49 -0.56 -11.30
CA ALA A 89 -1.10 0.68 -10.84
C ALA A 89 -0.07 1.74 -10.41
N SER A 90 1.11 1.33 -9.96
CA SER A 90 2.17 2.21 -9.46
C SER A 90 3.54 1.80 -9.99
N PRO A 91 4.06 2.50 -11.01
CA PRO A 91 5.40 2.25 -11.54
C PRO A 91 6.51 2.31 -10.48
N LYS A 92 6.30 3.07 -9.39
CA LYS A 92 7.22 3.14 -8.24
C LYS A 92 7.37 1.79 -7.55
N VAL A 93 6.27 1.06 -7.37
CA VAL A 93 6.27 -0.27 -6.73
C VAL A 93 7.05 -1.26 -7.61
N LYS A 94 6.81 -1.22 -8.93
CA LYS A 94 7.59 -2.01 -9.89
C LYS A 94 9.09 -1.73 -9.78
N GLN A 95 9.49 -0.46 -9.69
CA GLN A 95 10.89 -0.09 -9.52
C GLN A 95 11.48 -0.57 -8.19
N ILE A 96 10.71 -0.54 -7.11
CA ILE A 96 11.15 -1.03 -5.78
C ILE A 96 11.44 -2.52 -5.85
N PHE A 97 10.51 -3.33 -6.37
CA PHE A 97 10.75 -4.77 -6.50
C PHE A 97 11.88 -5.11 -7.46
N TYR A 98 12.05 -4.33 -8.53
CA TYR A 98 13.19 -4.49 -9.43
C TYR A 98 14.53 -4.22 -8.72
N LYS A 99 14.64 -3.11 -7.97
CA LYS A 99 15.83 -2.82 -7.15
C LYS A 99 16.07 -3.89 -6.10
N ALA A 100 15.02 -4.38 -5.45
CA ALA A 100 15.13 -5.45 -4.46
C ALA A 100 15.66 -6.74 -5.10
N ALA A 101 15.17 -7.13 -6.28
CA ALA A 101 15.67 -8.29 -7.01
C ALA A 101 17.13 -8.15 -7.44
N LEU A 102 17.57 -6.94 -7.81
CA LEU A 102 18.99 -6.69 -8.10
C LEU A 102 19.86 -6.85 -6.86
N VAL A 103 19.44 -6.32 -5.71
CA VAL A 103 20.18 -6.47 -4.45
C VAL A 103 20.20 -7.93 -4.01
N ASP A 104 19.07 -8.62 -4.13
CA ASP A 104 18.91 -10.04 -3.79
C ASP A 104 19.85 -10.94 -4.60
N ALA A 105 20.09 -10.63 -5.88
CA ALA A 105 21.03 -11.39 -6.72
C ALA A 105 22.48 -11.38 -6.21
N PHE A 106 22.85 -10.42 -5.35
CA PHE A 106 24.16 -10.35 -4.68
C PHE A 106 24.08 -10.69 -3.19
N ASN A 107 22.87 -10.91 -2.68
CA ASN A 107 22.64 -11.23 -1.28
C ASN A 107 22.93 -12.70 -1.03
N LYS A 108 23.68 -13.00 0.05
CA LYS A 108 23.99 -14.37 0.47
C LYS A 108 23.06 -14.86 1.58
N ASP A 109 22.28 -13.96 2.15
CA ASP A 109 21.36 -14.22 3.24
C ASP A 109 19.92 -14.27 2.73
N GLU A 110 19.33 -15.47 2.64
CA GLU A 110 17.96 -15.64 2.15
C GLU A 110 16.92 -14.97 3.06
N ASP A 111 17.22 -14.75 4.34
CA ASP A 111 16.29 -14.20 5.32
C ASP A 111 16.09 -12.68 5.15
N ASN A 112 17.01 -11.99 4.46
CA ASN A 112 16.95 -10.55 4.21
C ASN A 112 16.49 -10.19 2.79
N SER A 113 15.80 -11.10 2.11
CA SER A 113 15.24 -10.86 0.78
C SER A 113 13.98 -9.99 0.83
N ALA A 114 13.93 -8.95 -0.01
CA ALA A 114 12.74 -8.10 -0.22
C ALA A 114 12.13 -8.29 -1.63
N THR A 115 12.36 -9.45 -2.25
CA THR A 115 11.79 -9.79 -3.56
C THR A 115 10.26 -9.92 -3.50
N MET A 116 9.62 -9.92 -4.67
CA MET A 116 8.18 -10.19 -4.81
C MET A 116 7.78 -11.50 -4.11
N GLU A 117 8.55 -12.58 -4.31
CA GLU A 117 8.27 -13.87 -3.68
C GLU A 117 8.40 -13.82 -2.17
N ALA A 118 9.44 -13.16 -1.66
CA ALA A 118 9.60 -12.95 -0.22
C ALA A 118 8.41 -12.15 0.34
N HIS A 119 8.01 -11.07 -0.32
CA HIS A 119 6.86 -10.26 0.08
C HIS A 119 5.54 -11.06 0.08
N ILE A 120 5.31 -11.96 -0.90
CA ILE A 120 4.13 -12.83 -0.88
C ILE A 120 4.12 -13.69 0.40
N ARG A 121 5.26 -14.31 0.77
CA ARG A 121 5.36 -15.09 2.01
C ARG A 121 5.16 -14.24 3.25
N LEU A 122 5.77 -13.05 3.29
CA LEU A 122 5.65 -12.11 4.40
C LEU A 122 4.20 -11.63 4.59
N VAL A 123 3.49 -11.31 3.51
CA VAL A 123 2.07 -10.89 3.59
C VAL A 123 1.20 -12.02 4.10
N ILE A 124 1.42 -13.25 3.64
CA ILE A 124 0.68 -14.41 4.14
C ILE A 124 0.93 -14.62 5.63
N LYS A 125 2.20 -14.60 6.05
CA LYS A 125 2.59 -14.72 7.46
C LYS A 125 1.97 -13.60 8.29
N PHE A 126 1.94 -12.38 7.76
CA PHE A 126 1.31 -11.23 8.41
C PHE A 126 -0.18 -11.45 8.66
N PHE A 127 -0.93 -11.99 7.69
CA PHE A 127 -2.33 -12.36 7.92
C PHE A 127 -2.48 -13.54 8.91
N ASP A 128 -1.61 -14.55 8.86
CA ASP A 128 -1.58 -15.63 9.86
C ASP A 128 -1.37 -15.06 11.29
N ASP A 129 -0.42 -14.12 11.45
CA ASP A 129 -0.04 -13.51 12.72
C ASP A 129 -1.11 -12.54 13.25
N ILE A 130 -1.79 -11.78 12.39
CA ILE A 130 -2.90 -10.89 12.78
C ILE A 130 -4.13 -11.70 13.20
N LEU A 131 -4.48 -12.71 12.40
CA LEU A 131 -5.70 -13.49 12.63
C LEU A 131 -5.59 -14.37 13.89
N SER A 132 -4.38 -14.75 14.28
CA SER A 132 -4.11 -15.46 15.52
C SER A 132 -4.11 -14.56 16.77
N THR A 133 -3.98 -13.23 16.61
CA THR A 133 -3.99 -12.26 17.72
C THR A 133 -5.18 -11.29 17.67
N LEU A 134 -6.30 -11.64 17.03
CA LEU A 134 -7.48 -10.76 16.96
C LEU A 134 -8.11 -10.46 18.33
N ASP A 135 -7.82 -11.26 19.35
CA ASP A 135 -8.32 -11.06 20.71
C ASP A 135 -7.45 -10.11 21.55
N ASP A 136 -6.27 -9.75 21.04
CA ASP A 136 -5.37 -8.76 21.62
C ASP A 136 -5.26 -7.55 20.66
N ASP A 137 -6.11 -6.54 20.88
CA ASP A 137 -6.20 -5.35 20.02
C ASP A 137 -4.86 -4.60 19.96
N ASP A 138 -4.21 -4.39 21.10
CA ASP A 138 -2.97 -3.64 21.19
C ASP A 138 -1.83 -4.32 20.42
N GLU A 139 -1.67 -5.64 20.60
CA GLU A 139 -0.64 -6.40 19.87
C GLU A 139 -0.95 -6.44 18.36
N CYS A 140 -2.23 -6.58 17.99
CA CYS A 140 -2.66 -6.58 16.59
C CYS A 140 -2.34 -5.24 15.90
N LEU A 141 -2.71 -4.12 16.53
CA LEU A 141 -2.46 -2.77 16.02
C LEU A 141 -0.95 -2.47 15.97
N LYS A 142 -0.20 -2.89 17.00
CA LYS A 142 1.27 -2.72 17.04
C LYS A 142 1.95 -3.43 15.87
N LYS A 143 1.55 -4.68 15.56
CA LYS A 143 2.07 -5.43 14.40
C LYS A 143 1.76 -4.72 13.09
N MET A 144 0.51 -4.29 12.88
CA MET A 144 0.13 -3.55 11.66
C MET A 144 0.96 -2.27 11.50
N ARG A 145 1.07 -1.48 12.57
CA ARG A 145 1.81 -0.22 12.57
C ARG A 145 3.30 -0.43 12.31
N ALA A 146 3.90 -1.46 12.89
CA ALA A 146 5.32 -1.78 12.71
C ALA A 146 5.68 -2.08 11.24
N ILE A 147 4.81 -2.79 10.50
CA ILE A 147 4.99 -3.01 9.06
C ILE A 147 4.93 -1.68 8.31
N GLY A 148 4.02 -0.78 8.67
CA GLY A 148 3.96 0.56 8.10
C GLY A 148 5.27 1.34 8.29
N SER A 149 5.76 1.38 9.53
CA SER A 149 7.00 2.03 9.91
C SER A 149 8.22 1.47 9.17
N SER A 150 8.33 0.15 9.00
CA SER A 150 9.47 -0.46 8.30
C SER A 150 9.56 -0.04 6.83
N HIS A 151 8.42 0.28 6.20
CA HIS A 151 8.38 0.78 4.81
C HIS A 151 8.74 2.27 4.69
N ALA A 152 8.86 3.02 5.81
CA ALA A 152 9.17 4.44 5.78
C ALA A 152 10.56 4.78 5.22
N VAL A 153 11.50 3.82 5.25
CA VAL A 153 12.81 3.96 4.62
C VAL A 153 12.70 4.25 3.11
N LEU A 154 11.66 3.71 2.46
CA LEU A 154 11.42 3.87 1.02
C LEU A 154 10.89 5.26 0.65
N ALA A 155 10.44 6.05 1.63
CA ALA A 155 9.93 7.39 1.39
C ALA A 155 11.00 8.31 0.79
N ARG A 156 12.27 8.14 1.21
CA ARG A 156 13.41 8.95 0.74
C ARG A 156 14.02 8.40 -0.54
N SER A 157 14.24 7.09 -0.61
CA SER A 157 15.00 6.47 -1.71
C SER A 157 14.17 6.16 -2.95
N CYS A 158 12.86 5.97 -2.79
CA CYS A 158 11.97 5.52 -3.86
C CYS A 158 10.68 6.36 -3.98
N ASN A 159 10.61 7.50 -3.28
CA ASN A 159 9.43 8.37 -3.23
C ASN A 159 8.14 7.58 -2.91
N PHE A 160 8.26 6.58 -2.04
CA PHE A 160 7.13 5.82 -1.52
C PHE A 160 6.25 6.76 -0.67
N SER A 161 4.94 6.61 -0.77
CA SER A 161 3.97 7.47 -0.07
C SER A 161 2.77 6.66 0.41
N GLY A 162 2.04 7.19 1.39
CA GLY A 162 0.85 6.53 1.95
C GLY A 162 -0.20 6.13 0.90
N ASP A 163 -0.30 6.86 -0.21
CA ASP A 163 -1.23 6.56 -1.31
C ASP A 163 -1.00 5.16 -1.92
N ILE A 164 0.23 4.64 -1.84
CA ILE A 164 0.53 3.26 -2.27
C ILE A 164 -0.17 2.25 -1.36
N PHE A 165 -0.23 2.49 -0.06
CA PHE A 165 -1.01 1.65 0.86
C PHE A 165 -2.50 1.74 0.60
N GLU A 166 -3.04 2.91 0.26
CA GLU A 166 -4.45 3.02 -0.16
C GLU A 166 -4.74 2.16 -1.39
N ARG A 167 -3.87 2.24 -2.40
CA ARG A 167 -4.03 1.44 -3.62
C ARG A 167 -3.89 -0.05 -3.35
N LEU A 168 -2.95 -0.45 -2.49
CA LEU A 168 -2.82 -1.83 -2.00
C LEU A 168 -4.11 -2.28 -1.31
N GLY A 169 -4.70 -1.42 -0.48
CA GLY A 169 -5.95 -1.67 0.23
C GLY A 169 -7.13 -1.93 -0.70
N GLU A 170 -7.30 -1.07 -1.73
CA GLU A 170 -8.35 -1.24 -2.74
C GLU A 170 -8.23 -2.58 -3.47
N ILE A 171 -7.03 -2.90 -3.98
CA ILE A 171 -6.77 -4.14 -4.72
C ILE A 171 -6.94 -5.36 -3.81
N THR A 172 -6.40 -5.31 -2.59
CA THR A 172 -6.52 -6.41 -1.61
C THR A 172 -7.99 -6.64 -1.25
N MET A 173 -8.76 -5.56 -1.03
CA MET A 173 -10.18 -5.63 -0.74
C MET A 173 -10.95 -6.27 -1.89
N GLU A 174 -10.70 -5.86 -3.13
CA GLU A 174 -11.33 -6.44 -4.31
C GLU A 174 -11.02 -7.94 -4.42
N ARG A 175 -9.75 -8.33 -4.31
CA ARG A 175 -9.30 -9.72 -4.49
C ARG A 175 -9.78 -10.65 -3.38
N ILE A 176 -9.65 -10.25 -2.12
CA ILE A 176 -10.07 -11.07 -0.98
C ILE A 176 -11.61 -11.15 -0.91
N CYS A 177 -12.33 -10.03 -1.08
CA CYS A 177 -13.79 -10.06 -1.00
C CYS A 177 -14.45 -10.74 -2.21
N SER A 178 -13.69 -10.93 -3.31
CA SER A 178 -14.13 -11.71 -4.47
C SER A 178 -13.79 -13.20 -4.36
N HIS A 179 -13.04 -13.62 -3.35
CA HIS A 179 -12.66 -15.01 -3.17
C HIS A 179 -13.86 -15.86 -2.72
N GLU A 180 -14.07 -17.02 -3.35
CA GLU A 180 -15.22 -17.92 -3.11
C GLU A 180 -15.41 -18.24 -1.61
N ASN A 181 -14.33 -18.56 -0.89
CA ASN A 181 -14.36 -18.88 0.55
C ASN A 181 -14.79 -17.70 1.42
N VAL A 182 -14.57 -16.47 0.98
CA VAL A 182 -15.01 -15.26 1.67
C VAL A 182 -16.45 -14.93 1.32
N GLN A 183 -16.86 -15.18 0.07
CA GLN A 183 -18.23 -14.93 -0.40
C GLN A 183 -19.27 -15.91 0.10
N LYS A 184 -18.85 -17.07 0.65
CA LYS A 184 -19.75 -18.07 1.25
C LYS A 184 -20.72 -17.48 2.28
N THR A 185 -20.30 -16.46 3.03
CA THR A 185 -21.19 -15.78 3.98
C THR A 185 -21.06 -14.26 3.87
N ARG A 186 -22.20 -13.57 4.02
CA ARG A 186 -22.21 -12.09 4.07
C ARG A 186 -21.39 -11.56 5.24
N GLU A 187 -21.39 -12.29 6.36
CA GLU A 187 -20.64 -11.95 7.56
C GLU A 187 -19.13 -11.97 7.32
N ALA A 188 -18.59 -13.02 6.68
CA ALA A 188 -17.18 -13.09 6.34
C ALA A 188 -16.78 -11.93 5.41
N ALA A 189 -17.52 -11.70 4.33
CA ALA A 189 -17.24 -10.60 3.41
C ALA A 189 -17.29 -9.23 4.11
N ARG A 190 -18.19 -9.02 5.08
CA ARG A 190 -18.24 -7.78 5.86
C ARG A 190 -17.03 -7.65 6.78
N ALA A 191 -16.70 -8.72 7.52
CA ALA A 191 -15.57 -8.73 8.45
C ALA A 191 -14.24 -8.47 7.72
N TRP A 192 -14.03 -9.06 6.54
CA TRP A 192 -12.84 -8.80 5.72
C TRP A 192 -12.71 -7.34 5.28
N ARG A 193 -13.81 -6.69 4.87
CA ARG A 193 -13.77 -5.26 4.51
C ARG A 193 -13.36 -4.40 5.70
N ILE A 194 -13.89 -4.70 6.88
CA ILE A 194 -13.53 -3.98 8.11
C ILE A 194 -12.05 -4.21 8.41
N LEU A 195 -11.60 -5.47 8.52
CA LEU A 195 -10.22 -5.80 8.85
C LEU A 195 -9.21 -5.19 7.87
N ILE A 196 -9.46 -5.27 6.56
CA ILE A 196 -8.56 -4.69 5.55
C ILE A 196 -8.49 -3.18 5.73
N ALA A 197 -9.60 -2.51 6.02
CA ALA A 197 -9.59 -1.07 6.23
C ALA A 197 -8.75 -0.68 7.46
N ILE A 198 -8.88 -1.43 8.57
CA ILE A 198 -8.05 -1.27 9.78
C ILE A 198 -6.57 -1.45 9.46
N ILE A 199 -6.23 -2.55 8.77
CA ILE A 199 -4.84 -2.85 8.38
C ILE A 199 -4.24 -1.68 7.59
N ILE A 200 -4.96 -1.16 6.60
CA ILE A 200 -4.45 -0.11 5.72
C ILE A 200 -4.31 1.22 6.47
N ASP A 201 -5.24 1.55 7.37
CA ASP A 201 -5.12 2.75 8.19
C ASP A 201 -3.94 2.67 9.15
N GLU A 202 -3.71 1.53 9.79
CA GLU A 202 -2.58 1.34 10.70
C GLU A 202 -1.22 1.30 9.99
N LEU A 203 -1.15 0.64 8.82
CA LEU A 203 0.04 0.67 7.96
C LEU A 203 0.40 2.11 7.57
N ARG A 204 -0.60 2.90 7.15
CA ARG A 204 -0.39 4.31 6.82
C ARG A 204 0.01 5.13 8.03
N SER A 205 -0.63 4.90 9.17
CA SER A 205 -0.36 5.62 10.42
C SER A 205 1.07 5.36 10.91
N GLY A 206 1.55 4.12 10.85
CA GLY A 206 2.95 3.76 11.13
C GLY A 206 3.92 4.40 10.14
N PHE A 207 3.64 4.27 8.84
CA PHE A 207 4.46 4.86 7.78
C PHE A 207 4.59 6.38 7.91
N ASP A 208 3.47 7.10 8.06
CA ASP A 208 3.46 8.56 8.15
C ASP A 208 4.15 9.05 9.44
N GLY A 209 4.01 8.31 10.54
CA GLY A 209 4.71 8.59 11.79
C GLY A 209 6.23 8.55 11.60
N GLU A 210 6.73 7.43 11.08
CA GLU A 210 8.16 7.18 10.91
C GLU A 210 8.78 8.04 9.79
N ALA A 211 8.09 8.19 8.65
CA ALA A 211 8.57 8.98 7.53
C ALA A 211 8.70 10.47 7.89
N ARG A 212 7.91 10.98 8.84
CA ARG A 212 8.05 12.35 9.36
C ARG A 212 9.25 12.48 10.29
N GLN A 213 9.52 11.47 11.12
CA GLN A 213 10.69 11.47 12.01
C GLN A 213 11.99 11.48 11.21
N HIS A 214 12.08 10.67 10.15
CA HIS A 214 13.23 10.67 9.23
C HIS A 214 13.49 12.02 8.55
N ARG A 215 12.45 12.85 8.32
CA ARG A 215 12.63 14.21 7.79
C ARG A 215 13.15 15.19 8.83
N LYS A 216 12.76 15.03 10.10
CA LYS A 216 13.14 15.93 11.20
C LYS A 216 14.59 15.73 11.64
N CYS A 217 15.06 14.49 11.75
CA CYS A 217 16.46 14.23 12.09
C CYS A 217 17.42 14.75 11.01
N SER A 218 17.05 14.63 9.73
CA SER A 218 17.85 15.16 8.62
C SER A 218 17.99 16.70 8.62
N SER A 219 17.19 17.42 9.40
CA SER A 219 17.32 18.88 9.61
C SER A 219 17.98 19.26 10.93
N SER A 220 18.07 18.33 11.89
CA SER A 220 18.68 18.59 13.21
C SER A 220 20.19 18.35 13.22
N ASP A 221 20.73 17.66 12.22
CA ASP A 221 22.17 17.46 12.03
C ASP A 221 22.90 18.71 11.49
N GLN A 222 22.24 19.89 11.46
CA GLN A 222 22.87 21.17 11.09
C GLN A 222 23.02 22.15 12.26
N ILE A 223 22.75 21.72 13.51
CA ILE A 223 23.05 22.53 14.70
C ILE A 223 23.75 21.67 15.74
N ASP A 224 24.92 21.14 15.37
CA ASP A 224 26.00 20.96 16.33
C ASP A 224 27.31 21.39 15.66
N ASN A 225 27.55 22.69 15.67
CA ASN A 225 28.85 23.25 15.32
C ASN A 225 29.69 23.22 16.60
N SER A 226 30.19 22.04 16.94
CA SER A 226 31.30 21.86 17.88
C SER A 226 32.58 21.72 17.05
N PRO A 227 33.47 22.73 17.00
CA PRO A 227 34.76 22.59 16.34
C PRO A 227 35.72 21.96 17.34
N CYS A 228 35.94 20.65 17.27
CA CYS A 228 37.07 20.05 17.98
C CYS A 228 37.51 18.71 17.36
N GLU A 229 38.68 18.77 16.70
CA GLU A 229 39.75 17.75 16.69
C GLU A 229 39.82 16.65 15.63
N GLU A 230 38.88 16.49 14.69
CA GLU A 230 39.01 15.42 13.66
C GLU A 230 39.59 15.88 12.29
N GLU A 231 39.44 17.15 11.89
CA GLU A 231 39.98 17.62 10.60
C GLU A 231 41.51 17.73 10.60
N ASP A 232 42.14 17.98 11.75
CA ASP A 232 43.59 18.12 11.87
C ASP A 232 44.33 16.79 11.68
N ASP A 233 43.75 15.67 12.15
CA ASP A 233 44.35 14.33 12.02
C ASP A 233 44.34 13.84 10.56
N LEU A 234 43.26 14.13 9.82
CA LEU A 234 43.18 13.77 8.40
C LEU A 234 44.15 14.61 7.56
N HIS A 235 44.27 15.91 7.83
CA HIS A 235 45.19 16.79 7.12
C HIS A 235 46.67 16.43 7.40
N LEU A 236 46.99 16.01 8.63
CA LEU A 236 48.32 15.52 9.01
C LEU A 236 48.63 14.17 8.33
N LYS A 237 47.69 13.23 8.31
CA LYS A 237 47.87 11.94 7.61
C LYS A 237 48.03 12.10 6.09
N VAL A 238 47.29 13.02 5.47
CA VAL A 238 47.42 13.33 4.04
C VAL A 238 48.77 14.01 3.74
N ARG A 239 49.29 14.85 4.64
CA ARG A 239 50.64 15.41 4.50
C ARG A 239 51.73 14.35 4.69
N GLN A 240 51.58 13.47 5.67
CA GLN A 240 52.55 12.40 5.94
C GLN A 240 52.69 11.46 4.73
N LEU A 241 51.58 11.03 4.14
CA LEU A 241 51.57 10.20 2.93
C LEU A 241 52.24 10.86 1.72
N ARG A 242 52.21 12.19 1.63
CA ARG A 242 52.88 12.95 0.56
C ARG A 242 54.40 12.94 0.70
N VAL A 243 54.89 13.03 1.93
CA VAL A 243 56.34 13.01 2.24
C VAL A 243 56.92 11.61 2.07
N ASP A 244 56.15 10.58 2.43
CA ASP A 244 56.55 9.17 2.27
C ASP A 244 56.61 8.76 0.79
N PHE A 245 55.77 9.35 -0.08
CA PHE A 245 55.85 9.13 -1.52
C PHE A 245 57.09 9.78 -2.13
N ASP A 246 57.41 11.04 -1.79
CA ASP A 246 58.57 11.76 -2.36
C ASP A 246 59.92 11.16 -1.91
N SER A 247 59.98 10.59 -0.70
CA SER A 247 61.18 9.90 -0.19
C SER A 247 61.41 8.51 -0.82
N SER A 248 60.37 7.92 -1.42
CA SER A 248 60.45 6.60 -2.06
C SER A 248 61.08 6.63 -3.47
N PHE A 249 61.36 7.81 -4.02
CA PHE A 249 61.94 8.00 -5.37
C PHE A 249 63.35 8.64 -5.36
N GLN A 250 63.99 8.76 -4.20
CA GLN A 250 65.40 9.17 -4.07
C GLN A 250 66.25 8.06 -3.42
N THR A 251 66.44 6.96 -4.14
CA THR A 251 67.61 6.07 -4.02
C THR A 251 67.89 5.40 -5.35
#